data_AF-A0A1V4Z7R4-F1
#
_entry.id   AF-A0A1V4Z7R4-F1
#
_cell.length_a   1.000
_cell.length_b   1.000
_cell.length_c   1.000
_cell.angle_alpha   90.00
_cell.angle_beta   90.00
_cell.angle_gamma   90.00
#
_symmetry.space_group_name_H-M   'P 1'
#
loop_
_entity.id
_entity.type
_entity.pdbx_description
1 polymer ?
#
loop_
_entity_poly.entity_id
_entity_poly.type
_entity_poly.pdbx_seq_one_letter_code
_entity_poly.pdbx_strand_id
1 'polypeptide(L)'
;MTIYYEDDGLTHRLNELENDIKGTMRIEDLKMMQGQPDAQEKVVEIIPLMDKIGPHFRKDAPQILKYLQSHEPHQIVETLNKDGEIFINKLKLTSDYITTKKEIVSSTGEKVEILHSDDLNVVVEIVV
;
A
#
# COMPACT_ATOMS: atom_id res chain seq x y z
N MET A 1 -11.92 4.20 12.13
CA MET A 1 -10.67 3.71 12.77
C MET A 1 -10.95 2.36 13.38
N THR A 2 -10.00 1.43 13.30
CA THR A 2 -10.14 0.09 13.89
C THR A 2 -8.96 -0.19 14.82
N ILE A 3 -9.22 -0.65 16.04
CA ILE A 3 -8.20 -1.12 16.97
C ILE A 3 -8.30 -2.64 17.07
N TYR A 4 -7.19 -3.29 16.77
CA TYR A 4 -7.00 -4.73 16.83
C TYR A 4 -6.24 -5.10 18.09
N TYR A 5 -6.67 -6.18 18.75
CA TYR A 5 -6.06 -6.71 19.98
C TYR A 5 -6.06 -8.24 19.96
N GLU A 6 -5.12 -8.85 20.67
CA GLU A 6 -5.06 -10.32 20.79
C GLU A 6 -5.62 -10.84 22.13
N ASP A 7 -5.53 -10.04 23.21
CA ASP A 7 -5.90 -10.43 24.58
C ASP A 7 -7.34 -10.01 24.96
N ASP A 8 -8.16 -10.97 25.38
CA ASP A 8 -9.54 -10.75 25.88
C ASP A 8 -9.59 -9.83 27.11
N GLY A 9 -8.51 -9.76 27.90
CA GLY A 9 -8.41 -8.87 29.07
C GLY A 9 -8.35 -7.38 28.70
N LEU A 10 -7.89 -7.05 27.48
CA LEU A 10 -7.83 -5.68 26.98
C LEU A 10 -9.20 -5.16 26.53
N THR A 11 -10.12 -6.03 26.13
CA THR A 11 -11.44 -5.65 25.59
C THR A 11 -12.23 -4.78 26.55
N HIS A 12 -12.26 -5.11 27.84
CA HIS A 12 -13.03 -4.34 28.82
C HIS A 12 -12.50 -2.91 28.98
N ARG A 13 -11.17 -2.76 29.07
CA ARG A 13 -10.52 -1.46 29.24
C ARG A 13 -10.64 -0.59 27.99
N LEU A 14 -10.54 -1.19 26.81
CA LEU A 14 -10.71 -0.47 25.54
C LEU A 14 -12.15 0.05 25.40
N ASN A 15 -13.15 -0.76 25.76
CA ASN A 15 -14.56 -0.34 25.74
C ASN A 15 -14.84 0.82 26.71
N GLU A 16 -14.24 0.83 27.90
CA GLU A 16 -14.36 1.96 28.83
C GLU A 16 -13.80 3.27 28.24
N LEU A 17 -12.74 3.16 27.44
CA LEU A 17 -12.08 4.30 26.79
C LEU A 17 -12.69 4.69 25.44
N GLU A 18 -13.70 3.97 24.93
CA GLU A 18 -14.25 4.19 23.59
C GLU A 18 -14.68 5.65 23.38
N ASN A 19 -15.48 6.19 24.28
CA ASN A 19 -15.99 7.57 24.18
C ASN A 19 -14.86 8.60 24.29
N ASP A 20 -13.87 8.35 25.13
CA ASP A 20 -12.72 9.24 25.32
C ASP A 20 -11.84 9.26 24.07
N ILE A 21 -11.62 8.10 23.44
CA ILE A 21 -10.89 7.97 22.17
C ILE A 21 -11.66 8.70 21.07
N LYS A 22 -12.97 8.42 20.92
CA LYS A 22 -13.82 9.05 19.90
C LYS A 22 -13.86 10.57 20.04
N GLY A 23 -14.03 11.06 21.26
CA GLY A 23 -14.05 12.49 21.57
C GLY A 23 -12.71 13.19 21.33
N THR A 24 -11.61 12.57 21.75
CA THR A 24 -10.26 13.14 21.60
C THR A 24 -9.79 13.15 20.14
N MET A 25 -10.00 12.04 19.43
CA MET A 25 -9.63 11.88 18.01
C MET A 25 -10.62 12.56 17.06
N ARG A 26 -11.78 12.99 17.57
CA ARG A 26 -12.90 13.55 16.78
C ARG A 26 -13.36 12.62 15.67
N ILE A 27 -13.63 11.37 16.03
CA ILE A 27 -14.10 10.33 15.11
C ILE A 27 -15.47 9.81 15.55
N GLU A 28 -16.33 9.54 14.58
CA GLU A 28 -17.67 8.98 14.82
C GLU A 28 -17.65 7.45 14.89
N ASP A 29 -16.77 6.81 14.12
CA ASP A 29 -16.70 5.35 14.00
C ASP A 29 -15.36 4.80 14.50
N LEU A 30 -15.42 4.15 15.67
CA LEU A 30 -14.36 3.33 16.23
C LEU A 30 -14.83 1.87 16.27
N LYS A 31 -14.05 0.97 15.67
CA LYS A 31 -14.27 -0.48 15.75
C LYS A 31 -13.18 -1.11 16.60
N MET A 32 -13.54 -2.07 17.44
CA MET A 32 -12.59 -2.88 18.20
C MET A 32 -12.74 -4.32 17.77
N MET A 33 -11.66 -4.93 17.29
CA MET A 33 -11.68 -6.26 16.69
C MET A 33 -10.59 -7.12 17.31
N GLN A 34 -10.91 -8.37 17.62
CA GLN A 34 -9.88 -9.32 18.03
C GLN A 34 -9.14 -9.86 16.80
N GLY A 35 -7.81 -10.00 16.90
CA GLY A 35 -6.96 -10.51 15.82
C GLY A 35 -6.06 -9.43 15.22
N GLN A 36 -5.86 -9.47 13.91
CA GLN A 36 -4.95 -8.59 13.17
C GLN A 36 -5.66 -7.95 11.96
N PRO A 37 -5.21 -6.77 11.49
CA PRO A 37 -5.75 -6.14 10.30
C PRO A 37 -5.56 -7.01 9.05
N ASP A 38 -6.60 -7.08 8.23
CA ASP A 38 -6.55 -7.69 6.90
C ASP A 38 -6.19 -6.62 5.87
N ALA A 39 -4.89 -6.35 5.78
CA ALA A 39 -4.33 -5.31 4.92
C ALA A 39 -3.09 -5.81 4.18
N GLN A 40 -2.85 -5.25 3.01
CA GLN A 40 -1.76 -5.64 2.12
C GLN A 40 -1.09 -4.44 1.48
N GLU A 41 0.20 -4.58 1.16
CA GLU A 41 0.88 -3.60 0.31
C GLU A 41 0.37 -3.70 -1.13
N LYS A 42 -0.04 -2.56 -1.69
CA LYS A 42 -0.39 -2.42 -3.09
C LYS A 42 0.52 -1.40 -3.77
N VAL A 43 1.05 -1.77 -4.93
CA VAL A 43 1.72 -0.79 -5.81
C VAL A 43 0.67 0.14 -6.40
N VAL A 44 0.75 1.42 -6.05
CA VAL A 44 -0.21 2.45 -6.51
C VAL A 44 0.35 3.31 -7.63
N GLU A 45 1.67 3.35 -7.78
CA GLU A 45 2.32 4.18 -8.78
C GLU A 45 3.62 3.54 -9.27
N ILE A 46 3.89 3.69 -10.56
CA ILE A 46 5.19 3.43 -11.16
C ILE A 46 5.81 4.75 -11.56
N ILE A 47 7.03 4.99 -11.08
CA ILE A 47 7.83 6.16 -11.37
C ILE A 47 8.94 5.74 -12.33
N PRO A 48 8.92 6.20 -13.60
CA PRO A 48 9.95 5.87 -14.57
C PRO A 48 11.28 6.54 -14.22
N LEU A 49 12.38 5.79 -14.26
CA LEU A 49 13.74 6.30 -14.01
C LEU A 49 14.30 6.92 -15.29
N MET A 50 14.10 8.24 -15.45
CA MET A 50 14.45 8.97 -16.67
C MET A 50 15.95 8.97 -16.98
N ASP A 51 16.79 8.92 -15.95
CA ASP A 51 18.25 8.80 -16.02
C ASP A 51 18.70 7.48 -16.65
N LYS A 52 17.88 6.43 -16.61
CA LYS A 52 18.12 5.15 -17.26
C LYS A 52 17.34 5.00 -18.56
N ILE A 53 16.06 5.35 -18.55
CA ILE A 53 15.17 5.21 -19.71
C ILE A 53 15.64 6.10 -20.88
N GLY A 54 16.01 7.36 -20.59
CA GLY A 54 16.44 8.30 -21.62
C GLY A 54 17.66 7.82 -22.40
N PRO A 55 18.80 7.53 -21.73
CA PRO A 55 20.01 7.05 -22.40
C PRO A 55 19.84 5.68 -23.09
N HIS A 56 19.05 4.77 -22.51
CA HIS A 56 18.88 3.41 -23.02
C HIS A 56 17.93 3.35 -24.24
N PHE A 57 16.75 3.95 -24.14
CA PHE A 57 15.71 3.85 -25.19
C PHE A 57 15.72 5.04 -26.16
N ARG A 58 16.33 6.18 -25.80
CA ARG A 58 16.52 7.35 -26.66
C ARG A 58 15.20 7.81 -27.31
N LYS A 59 15.12 7.78 -28.64
CA LYS A 59 13.93 8.17 -29.42
C LYS A 59 12.69 7.33 -29.09
N ASP A 60 12.89 6.13 -28.54
CA ASP A 60 11.82 5.19 -28.21
C ASP A 60 11.36 5.32 -26.74
N ALA A 61 12.02 6.16 -25.93
CA ALA A 61 11.63 6.42 -24.54
C ALA A 61 10.16 6.86 -24.37
N PRO A 62 9.58 7.75 -25.21
CA PRO A 62 8.17 8.14 -25.09
C PRO A 62 7.21 6.96 -25.18
N GLN A 63 7.57 5.90 -25.91
CA GLN A 63 6.76 4.71 -26.05
C GLN A 63 6.71 3.89 -24.75
N ILE A 64 7.84 3.78 -24.06
CA ILE A 64 7.93 3.15 -22.74
C ILE A 64 7.06 3.91 -21.74
N LEU A 65 7.18 5.24 -21.72
CA LEU A 65 6.40 6.09 -20.82
C LEU A 65 4.90 5.95 -21.05
N LYS A 66 4.48 5.94 -22.32
CA LYS A 66 3.08 5.74 -22.68
C LYS A 66 2.56 4.38 -22.19
N TYR A 67 3.36 3.32 -22.32
CA TYR A 67 2.98 2.00 -21.83
C TYR A 67 2.80 1.99 -20.30
N LEU A 68 3.75 2.58 -19.56
CA LEU A 68 3.70 2.65 -18.10
C LEU A 68 2.49 3.47 -17.59
N GLN A 69 2.06 4.49 -18.34
CA GLN A 69 0.91 5.33 -17.99
C GLN A 69 -0.44 4.70 -18.37
N SER A 70 -0.46 3.74 -19.30
CA SER A 70 -1.70 3.17 -19.84
C SER A 70 -2.07 1.80 -19.26
N HIS A 71 -1.34 1.31 -18.26
CA HIS A 71 -1.57 0.02 -17.62
C HIS A 71 -1.56 0.16 -16.11
N GLU A 72 -2.23 -0.76 -15.43
CA GLU A 72 -2.30 -0.77 -13.98
C GLU A 72 -0.90 -1.03 -13.37
N PRO A 73 -0.42 -0.19 -12.43
CA PRO A 73 0.88 -0.32 -11.80
C PRO A 73 1.14 -1.72 -11.22
N HIS A 74 0.14 -2.29 -10.56
CA HIS A 74 0.25 -3.63 -9.97
C HIS A 74 0.53 -4.71 -11.02
N GLN A 75 -0.15 -4.66 -12.17
CA GLN A 75 0.01 -5.65 -13.24
C GLN A 75 1.40 -5.59 -13.88
N ILE A 76 1.93 -4.37 -14.06
CA ILE A 76 3.28 -4.18 -14.58
C ILE A 76 4.31 -4.78 -13.61
N VAL A 77 4.20 -4.49 -12.31
CA VAL A 77 5.13 -5.03 -11.30
C VAL A 77 5.02 -6.53 -11.17
N GLU A 78 3.81 -7.08 -11.19
CA GLU A 78 3.58 -8.53 -11.14
C GLU A 78 4.24 -9.23 -12.32
N THR A 79 4.10 -8.69 -13.52
CA THR A 79 4.75 -9.21 -14.73
C THR A 79 6.27 -9.13 -14.62
N LEU A 80 6.81 -7.98 -14.18
CA LEU A 80 8.26 -7.82 -13.99
C LEU A 80 8.83 -8.75 -12.90
N ASN A 81 8.09 -9.01 -11.82
CA ASN A 81 8.53 -9.93 -10.77
C ASN A 81 8.50 -11.39 -11.24
N LYS A 82 7.51 -11.75 -12.06
CA LYS A 82 7.32 -13.11 -12.56
C LYS A 82 8.27 -13.45 -13.71
N ASP A 83 8.32 -12.58 -14.70
CA ASP A 83 9.01 -12.83 -15.97
C ASP A 83 10.38 -12.14 -16.04
N GLY A 84 10.68 -11.22 -15.12
CA GLY A 84 11.91 -10.43 -15.09
C GLY A 84 11.94 -9.28 -16.10
N GLU A 85 11.08 -9.31 -17.10
CA GLU A 85 11.06 -8.38 -18.23
C GLU A 85 9.67 -8.22 -18.87
N ILE A 86 9.47 -7.07 -19.52
CA ILE A 86 8.32 -6.79 -20.37
C ILE A 86 8.83 -6.33 -21.74
N PHE A 87 8.25 -6.86 -22.82
CA PHE A 87 8.54 -6.41 -24.18
C PHE A 87 7.49 -5.42 -24.68
N ILE A 88 7.92 -4.19 -24.98
CA ILE A 88 7.09 -3.09 -25.50
C ILE A 88 7.57 -2.74 -26.90
N ASN A 89 6.87 -3.20 -27.95
CA ASN A 89 7.30 -3.11 -29.36
C ASN A 89 8.78 -3.50 -29.58
N LYS A 90 9.19 -4.68 -29.10
CA LYS A 90 10.57 -5.20 -29.16
C LYS A 90 11.59 -4.51 -28.24
N LEU A 91 11.17 -3.53 -27.44
CA LEU A 91 12.00 -2.93 -26.40
C LEU A 91 11.85 -3.72 -25.10
N LYS A 92 12.97 -4.17 -24.53
CA LYS A 92 12.99 -4.87 -23.26
C LYS A 92 13.03 -3.87 -22.10
N LEU A 93 12.00 -3.90 -21.26
CA LEU A 93 11.91 -3.19 -20.00
C LEU A 93 12.12 -4.18 -18.85
N THR A 94 12.95 -3.84 -17.88
CA THR A 94 13.17 -4.59 -16.63
C THR A 94 12.90 -3.70 -15.42
N SER A 95 12.89 -4.27 -14.22
CA SER A 95 12.72 -3.52 -12.96
C SER A 95 13.78 -2.43 -12.75
N ASP A 96 14.94 -2.52 -13.42
CA ASP A 96 16.00 -1.52 -13.33
C ASP A 96 15.58 -0.12 -13.81
N TYR A 97 14.56 -0.02 -14.65
CA TYR A 97 14.13 1.23 -15.28
C TYR A 97 12.99 1.94 -14.54
N ILE A 98 12.50 1.35 -13.45
CA ILE A 98 11.36 1.91 -12.72
C ILE A 98 11.63 1.88 -11.22
N THR A 99 10.94 2.74 -10.49
CA THR A 99 10.70 2.58 -9.06
C THR A 99 9.20 2.60 -8.78
N THR A 100 8.79 2.08 -7.64
CA THR A 100 7.38 1.88 -7.30
C THR A 100 7.04 2.63 -6.03
N LYS A 101 5.89 3.28 -6.00
CA LYS A 101 5.27 3.73 -4.76
C LYS A 101 4.27 2.69 -4.30
N LYS A 102 4.39 2.26 -3.05
CA LYS A 102 3.45 1.34 -2.41
C LYS A 102 2.64 2.06 -1.35
N GLU A 103 1.42 1.61 -1.18
CA GLU A 103 0.54 2.02 -0.07
C GLU A 103 -0.05 0.77 0.56
N ILE A 104 -0.43 0.88 1.83
CA ILE A 104 -1.15 -0.19 2.52
C ILE A 104 -2.63 0.02 2.26
N VAL A 105 -3.30 -1.03 1.79
CA VAL A 105 -4.73 -1.04 1.55
C VAL A 105 -5.39 -2.15 2.36
N SER A 106 -6.55 -1.87 2.94
CA SER A 106 -7.38 -2.88 3.61
C SER A 106 -8.02 -3.82 2.58
N SER A 107 -8.63 -4.91 3.05
CA SER A 107 -9.41 -5.82 2.21
C SER A 107 -10.62 -5.18 1.51
N THR A 108 -11.11 -4.03 2.00
CA THR A 108 -12.14 -3.22 1.33
C THR A 108 -11.56 -2.37 0.19
N GLY A 109 -10.23 -2.29 0.07
CA GLY A 109 -9.53 -1.47 -0.91
C GLY A 109 -9.28 -0.03 -0.46
N GLU A 110 -9.64 0.31 0.78
CA GLU A 110 -9.39 1.63 1.37
C GLU A 110 -7.91 1.78 1.72
N LYS A 111 -7.35 2.96 1.50
CA LYS A 111 -6.00 3.27 1.94
C LYS A 111 -5.99 3.37 3.45
N VAL A 112 -5.05 2.67 4.09
CA VAL A 112 -4.93 2.66 5.54
C VAL A 112 -3.50 2.93 5.99
N GLU A 113 -3.38 3.51 7.18
CA GLU A 113 -2.16 3.54 7.97
C GLU A 113 -2.28 2.52 9.10
N ILE A 114 -1.21 1.76 9.32
CA ILE A 114 -1.12 0.76 10.37
C ILE A 114 -0.08 1.20 11.39
N LEU A 115 -0.50 1.34 12.65
CA LEU A 115 0.36 1.66 13.77
C LEU A 115 0.41 0.45 14.72
N HIS A 116 1.62 -0.01 15.02
CA HIS A 116 1.84 -1.11 15.97
C HIS A 116 2.32 -0.55 17.31
N SER A 117 1.73 -1.01 18.40
CA SER A 117 2.21 -0.72 19.75
C SER A 117 2.54 -2.02 20.46
N ASP A 118 3.84 -2.33 20.57
CA ASP A 118 4.34 -3.51 21.28
C ASP A 118 3.98 -3.45 22.77
N ASP A 119 4.12 -2.28 23.40
CA ASP A 119 3.87 -2.11 24.84
C ASP A 119 2.41 -2.38 25.24
N LEU A 120 1.48 -2.04 24.35
CA LEU A 120 0.04 -2.20 24.57
C LEU A 120 -0.50 -3.48 23.93
N ASN A 121 0.30 -4.19 23.13
CA ASN A 121 -0.10 -5.32 22.30
C ASN A 121 -1.36 -5.03 21.46
N VAL A 122 -1.40 -3.86 20.82
CA VAL A 122 -2.51 -3.45 19.93
C VAL A 122 -1.98 -2.98 18.58
N VAL A 123 -2.81 -3.19 17.55
CA VAL A 123 -2.58 -2.67 16.20
C VAL A 123 -3.71 -1.72 15.86
N VAL A 124 -3.38 -0.53 15.37
CA VAL A 124 -4.35 0.50 15.02
C VAL A 124 -4.35 0.69 13.51
N GLU A 125 -5.52 0.53 12.90
CA GLU A 125 -5.77 0.81 11.49
C GLU A 125 -6.56 2.12 11.35
N ILE A 126 -6.01 3.04 10.56
CA ILE A 126 -6.58 4.37 10.31
C ILE A 126 -6.81 4.50 8.81
N VAL A 127 -8.06 4.75 8.41
CA VAL A 127 -8.39 5.06 7.01
C VAL A 127 -7.95 6.49 6.69
N VAL A 128 -7.24 6.69 5.57
CA VAL A 128 -6.62 7.96 5.14
C VAL A 128 -7.28 8.54 3.90
#